data_AF-A0A382V7H2-F1
#
_entry.id   AF-A0A382V7H2-F1
#
_cell.length_a   1.000
_cell.length_b   1.000
_cell.length_c   1.000
_cell.angle_alpha   90.00
_cell.angle_beta   90.00
_cell.angle_gamma   90.00
#
_symmetry.space_group_name_H-M   'P 1'
#
loop_
_entity.id
_entity.type
_entity.pdbx_description
1 polymer ?
#
loop_
_entity_poly.entity_id
_entity_poly.type
_entity_poly.pdbx_seq_one_letter_code
_entity_poly.pdbx_strand_id
1 'polypeptide(L)'
;GRHENPDSLGVDEINAMLKDGIECPTCSESKWSDASSMDLMFSTRIGAKKGGRVAYMRPETAQGMFMIYPALFRHFKQKLPFGAIQTGKGYRNEISPRQGMIRLREFNMAELEYFIDPDEPPSPDLSTWVEKLSLIADPEGEHAGEYSMTISEALSSGIVRHPTVAWFIARTWDFLMGVGIDPARIRFRQHASTEMAHYAEDCWDCEVSGEHGWVECVGIANRTCHDLLSHERHSGSNQLRAWRQYAKPHTEVRDILAPNGSVMGPAFKGAAGAVMDALKELVEIPD
;
A
#
# COMPACT_ATOMS: atom_id res chain seq x y z
N GLY A 1 25.93 -8.26 -7.04
CA GLY A 1 25.75 -6.84 -7.42
C GLY A 1 26.73 -5.99 -6.64
N ARG A 2 26.90 -4.70 -6.97
CA ARG A 2 27.71 -3.76 -6.16
C ARG A 2 26.98 -3.23 -4.91
N HIS A 3 25.71 -3.58 -4.73
CA HIS A 3 24.88 -3.25 -3.58
C HIS A 3 24.03 -4.47 -3.21
N GLU A 4 23.77 -4.68 -1.92
CA GLU A 4 22.99 -5.82 -1.40
C GLU A 4 21.49 -5.65 -1.66
N ASN A 5 20.97 -4.42 -1.56
CA ASN A 5 19.59 -4.06 -1.90
C ASN A 5 19.55 -2.89 -2.91
N PRO A 6 19.65 -3.14 -4.22
CA PRO A 6 19.65 -2.06 -5.21
C PRO A 6 18.35 -1.23 -5.23
N ASP A 7 17.23 -1.78 -4.78
CA ASP A 7 15.91 -1.14 -4.86
C ASP A 7 15.70 -0.07 -3.78
N SER A 8 16.56 -0.02 -2.75
CA SER A 8 16.54 1.03 -1.72
C SER A 8 17.34 2.28 -2.08
N LEU A 9 18.06 2.30 -3.21
CA LEU A 9 18.99 3.38 -3.56
C LEU A 9 18.27 4.63 -4.10
N GLY A 10 18.60 5.78 -3.52
CA GLY A 10 18.14 7.09 -4.01
C GLY A 10 18.87 7.55 -5.28
N VAL A 11 18.30 8.55 -5.97
CA VAL A 11 18.89 9.13 -7.19
C VAL A 11 20.32 9.65 -6.95
N ASP A 12 20.55 10.30 -5.81
CA ASP A 12 21.87 10.85 -5.47
C ASP A 12 22.91 9.76 -5.21
N GLU A 13 22.51 8.66 -4.59
CA GLU A 13 23.38 7.50 -4.33
C GLU A 13 23.73 6.79 -5.64
N ILE A 14 22.75 6.60 -6.52
CA ILE A 14 22.98 6.05 -7.87
C ILE A 14 23.97 6.95 -8.63
N ASN A 15 23.77 8.27 -8.60
CA ASN A 15 24.68 9.23 -9.25
C ASN A 15 26.09 9.19 -8.67
N ALA A 16 26.25 8.95 -7.37
CA ALA A 16 27.56 8.72 -6.77
C ALA A 16 28.21 7.43 -7.30
N MET A 17 27.45 6.33 -7.36
CA MET A 17 27.95 5.05 -7.88
C MET A 17 28.30 5.10 -9.37
N LEU A 18 27.58 5.88 -10.18
CA LEU A 18 27.89 6.06 -11.61
C LEU A 18 29.26 6.73 -11.82
N LYS A 19 29.72 7.55 -10.86
CA LYS A 19 31.06 8.16 -10.88
C LYS A 19 32.18 7.16 -10.59
N ASP A 20 31.88 6.03 -9.94
CA ASP A 20 32.82 4.95 -9.62
C ASP A 20 33.10 4.00 -10.81
N GLY A 21 32.88 4.48 -12.04
CA GLY A 21 33.25 3.78 -13.27
C GLY A 21 32.44 2.50 -13.52
N ILE A 22 31.13 2.56 -13.37
CA ILE A 22 30.25 1.47 -13.82
C ILE A 22 30.35 1.40 -15.35
N GLU A 23 30.71 0.25 -15.89
CA GLU A 23 30.82 0.04 -17.34
C GLU A 23 29.52 -0.53 -17.90
N CYS A 24 29.13 -0.06 -19.09
CA CYS A 24 28.01 -0.64 -19.83
C CYS A 24 28.34 -2.09 -20.21
N PRO A 25 27.51 -3.07 -19.85
CA PRO A 25 27.81 -4.48 -20.12
C PRO A 25 27.84 -4.83 -21.61
N THR A 26 27.32 -3.96 -22.48
CA THR A 26 27.26 -4.19 -23.94
C THR A 26 28.41 -3.55 -24.70
N CYS A 27 28.85 -2.34 -24.30
CA CYS A 27 29.83 -1.57 -25.06
C CYS A 27 31.02 -1.06 -24.23
N SER A 28 31.08 -1.38 -22.93
CA SER A 28 32.13 -0.94 -22.00
C SER A 28 32.28 0.57 -21.83
N GLU A 29 31.34 1.37 -22.36
CA GLU A 29 31.31 2.82 -22.11
C GLU A 29 30.97 3.07 -20.63
N SER A 30 31.64 4.05 -20.03
CA SER A 30 31.48 4.39 -18.60
C SER A 30 31.03 5.84 -18.38
N LYS A 31 30.75 6.58 -19.46
CA LYS A 31 30.17 7.93 -19.39
C LYS A 31 28.66 7.86 -19.35
N TRP A 32 28.10 8.02 -18.16
CA TRP A 32 26.66 8.07 -17.94
C TRP A 32 26.16 9.52 -17.80
N SER A 33 24.93 9.77 -18.23
CA SER A 33 24.18 10.94 -17.78
C SER A 33 23.71 10.73 -16.34
N ASP A 34 23.33 11.81 -15.66
CA ASP A 34 22.72 11.70 -14.34
C ASP A 34 21.46 10.82 -14.39
N ALA A 35 21.29 10.02 -13.35
CA ALA A 35 20.09 9.24 -13.11
C ALA A 35 18.88 10.17 -12.96
N SER A 36 17.75 9.76 -13.52
CA SER A 36 16.50 10.50 -13.44
C SER A 36 15.33 9.53 -13.28
N SER A 37 14.29 9.99 -12.57
CA SER A 37 13.06 9.23 -12.40
C SER A 37 12.24 9.25 -13.69
N MET A 38 11.67 8.10 -14.04
CA MET A 38 10.79 7.95 -15.19
C MET A 38 9.42 7.46 -14.72
N ASP A 39 8.35 8.10 -15.21
CA ASP A 39 6.99 7.61 -14.98
C ASP A 39 6.79 6.30 -15.75
N LEU A 40 6.51 5.23 -14.99
CA LEU A 40 6.25 3.90 -15.53
C LEU A 40 4.77 3.70 -15.90
N MET A 41 3.92 4.72 -15.82
CA MET A 41 2.55 4.59 -16.31
C MET A 41 2.47 4.90 -17.81
N PHE A 42 1.69 4.10 -18.55
CA PHE A 42 1.38 4.42 -19.94
C PHE A 42 0.35 5.54 -20.01
N SER A 43 0.77 6.72 -20.48
CA SER A 43 -0.14 7.83 -20.74
C SER A 43 -0.94 7.64 -22.05
N THR A 44 -2.17 8.14 -22.06
CA THR A 44 -3.08 8.20 -23.21
C THR A 44 -3.96 9.45 -23.14
N ARG A 45 -4.81 9.67 -24.14
CA ARG A 45 -5.79 10.76 -24.15
C ARG A 45 -7.21 10.24 -24.39
N ILE A 46 -8.13 10.65 -23.53
CA ILE A 46 -9.56 10.35 -23.66
C ILE A 46 -10.25 11.53 -24.36
N GLY A 47 -10.91 11.26 -25.49
CA GLY A 47 -11.69 12.21 -26.28
C GLY A 47 -11.07 12.56 -27.64
N ALA A 48 -11.92 12.80 -28.65
CA ALA A 48 -11.53 12.85 -30.07
C ALA A 48 -10.98 14.21 -30.58
N LYS A 49 -10.84 15.25 -29.74
CA LYS A 49 -10.45 16.61 -30.17
C LYS A 49 -9.38 17.23 -29.26
N LYS A 50 -8.85 18.40 -29.67
CA LYS A 50 -7.81 19.21 -28.98
C LYS A 50 -8.07 19.52 -27.49
N GLY A 51 -9.26 19.21 -26.94
CA GLY A 51 -9.60 19.31 -25.51
C GLY A 51 -9.68 17.97 -24.75
N GLY A 52 -9.18 16.87 -25.31
CA GLY A 52 -9.17 15.56 -24.64
C GLY A 52 -8.36 15.58 -23.33
N ARG A 53 -8.77 14.79 -22.35
CA ARG A 53 -8.10 14.71 -21.04
C ARG A 53 -6.98 13.69 -21.08
N VAL A 54 -5.85 14.00 -20.43
CA VAL A 54 -4.80 13.00 -20.21
C VAL A 54 -5.35 11.94 -19.26
N ALA A 55 -5.07 10.69 -19.59
CA ALA A 55 -5.41 9.54 -18.76
C ALA A 55 -4.24 8.55 -18.80
N TYR A 56 -4.27 7.57 -17.91
CA TYR A 56 -3.23 6.55 -17.83
C TYR A 56 -3.86 5.17 -17.87
N MET A 57 -3.15 4.22 -18.47
CA MET A 57 -3.48 2.81 -18.25
C MET A 57 -3.14 2.47 -16.80
N ARG A 58 -4.05 1.76 -16.12
CA ARG A 58 -3.88 1.44 -14.72
C ARG A 58 -2.63 0.55 -14.51
N PRO A 59 -1.73 0.90 -13.56
CA PRO A 59 -0.56 0.08 -13.23
C PRO A 59 -0.89 -1.09 -12.28
N GLU A 60 -2.04 -1.03 -11.61
CA GLU A 60 -2.58 -1.99 -10.65
C GLU A 60 -4.11 -2.11 -10.81
N THR A 61 -4.73 -3.08 -10.15
CA THR A 61 -6.20 -3.26 -10.15
C THR A 61 -6.90 -2.67 -8.91
N ALA A 62 -6.16 -2.36 -7.85
CA ALA A 62 -6.59 -1.88 -6.54
C ALA A 62 -7.45 -0.60 -6.61
N GLN A 63 -6.97 0.41 -7.34
CA GLN A 63 -7.60 1.75 -7.38
C GLN A 63 -9.09 1.73 -7.73
N GLY A 64 -9.50 0.81 -8.61
CA GLY A 64 -10.91 0.65 -8.97
C GLY A 64 -11.77 0.27 -7.78
N MET A 65 -11.28 -0.61 -6.90
CA MET A 65 -11.99 -1.10 -5.72
C MET A 65 -12.14 -0.01 -4.65
N PHE A 66 -11.12 0.84 -4.45
CA PHE A 66 -11.21 1.99 -3.55
C PHE A 66 -12.28 2.99 -4.00
N MET A 67 -12.35 3.30 -5.30
CA MET A 67 -13.34 4.23 -5.85
C MET A 67 -14.78 3.73 -5.67
N ILE A 68 -15.00 2.42 -5.68
CA ILE A 68 -16.34 1.82 -5.49
C ILE A 68 -16.60 1.34 -4.06
N TYR A 69 -15.74 1.70 -3.10
CA TYR A 69 -15.89 1.33 -1.68
C TYR A 69 -17.32 1.58 -1.15
N PRO A 70 -18.00 2.72 -1.40
CA PRO A 70 -19.35 2.93 -0.85
C PRO A 70 -20.38 1.91 -1.37
N ALA A 71 -20.20 1.43 -2.60
CA ALA A 71 -21.05 0.39 -3.18
C ALA A 71 -20.73 -1.00 -2.59
N LEU A 72 -19.44 -1.32 -2.44
CA LEU A 72 -18.98 -2.57 -1.82
C LEU A 72 -19.43 -2.64 -0.35
N PHE A 73 -19.16 -1.60 0.43
CA PHE A 73 -19.55 -1.54 1.84
C PHE A 73 -21.08 -1.67 2.01
N ARG A 74 -21.87 -1.04 1.14
CA ARG A 74 -23.33 -1.22 1.12
C ARG A 74 -23.74 -2.66 0.80
N HIS A 75 -23.07 -3.31 -0.16
CA HIS A 75 -23.32 -4.71 -0.50
C HIS A 75 -23.14 -5.63 0.71
N PHE A 76 -22.08 -5.39 1.49
CA PHE A 76 -21.82 -6.09 2.75
C PHE A 76 -22.61 -5.53 3.94
N LYS A 77 -23.72 -4.84 3.69
CA LYS A 77 -24.65 -4.30 4.71
C LYS A 77 -23.97 -3.39 5.73
N GLN A 78 -22.95 -2.65 5.28
CA GLN A 78 -22.17 -1.73 6.10
C GLN A 78 -21.47 -2.42 7.27
N LYS A 79 -20.98 -3.64 7.06
CA LYS A 79 -20.22 -4.41 8.06
C LYS A 79 -18.80 -4.66 7.59
N LEU A 80 -17.87 -4.54 8.53
CA LEU A 80 -16.50 -5.00 8.40
C LEU A 80 -16.35 -6.35 9.15
N PRO A 81 -15.39 -7.20 8.75
CA PRO A 81 -14.53 -7.05 7.57
C PRO A 81 -15.26 -7.46 6.28
N PHE A 82 -14.77 -6.99 5.13
CA PHE A 82 -15.17 -7.51 3.81
C PHE A 82 -14.03 -7.40 2.81
N GLY A 83 -14.08 -8.21 1.74
CA GLY A 83 -13.09 -8.19 0.68
C GLY A 83 -13.71 -7.99 -0.71
N ALA A 84 -12.95 -7.36 -1.60
CA ALA A 84 -13.23 -7.33 -3.03
C ALA A 84 -12.01 -7.85 -3.79
N ILE A 85 -12.24 -8.72 -4.77
CA ILE A 85 -11.18 -9.25 -5.63
C ILE A 85 -11.40 -8.70 -7.03
N GLN A 86 -10.34 -8.18 -7.64
CA GLN A 86 -10.33 -7.81 -9.03
C GLN A 86 -9.22 -8.55 -9.77
N THR A 87 -9.61 -9.28 -10.81
CA THR A 87 -8.68 -9.90 -11.76
C THR A 87 -8.67 -9.09 -13.05
N GLY A 88 -7.49 -8.82 -13.61
CA GLY A 88 -7.42 -8.17 -14.91
C GLY A 88 -6.01 -7.72 -15.28
N LYS A 89 -5.93 -6.93 -16.35
CA LYS A 89 -4.66 -6.42 -16.87
C LYS A 89 -4.14 -5.23 -16.05
N GLY A 90 -2.84 -5.25 -15.79
CA GLY A 90 -2.01 -4.13 -15.35
C GLY A 90 -1.00 -3.76 -16.42
N TYR A 91 -0.65 -2.47 -16.47
CA TYR A 91 0.25 -1.93 -17.49
C TYR A 91 1.37 -1.12 -16.83
N ARG A 92 2.62 -1.54 -17.03
CA ARG A 92 3.81 -0.84 -16.53
C ARG A 92 4.76 -0.60 -17.71
N ASN A 93 5.13 0.65 -17.96
CA ASN A 93 6.01 1.07 -19.05
C ASN A 93 7.47 0.75 -18.73
N GLU A 94 7.74 -0.53 -18.51
CA GLU A 94 9.05 -1.07 -18.16
C GLU A 94 10.12 -0.63 -19.17
N ILE A 95 11.22 -0.08 -18.64
CA ILE A 95 12.29 0.54 -19.42
C ILE A 95 12.99 -0.52 -20.26
N SER A 96 13.27 -1.67 -19.67
CA SER A 96 13.93 -2.80 -20.32
C SER A 96 13.25 -4.11 -19.94
N PRO A 97 12.21 -4.54 -20.67
CA PRO A 97 11.59 -5.85 -20.45
C PRO A 97 12.63 -6.94 -20.72
N ARG A 98 12.96 -7.71 -19.68
CA ARG A 98 13.94 -8.80 -19.68
C ARG A 98 13.35 -10.00 -18.94
N GLN A 99 13.99 -11.15 -19.05
CA GLN A 99 13.61 -12.35 -18.27
C GLN A 99 12.19 -12.88 -18.58
N GLY A 100 11.76 -12.74 -19.84
CA GLY A 100 10.53 -13.32 -20.36
C GLY A 100 9.29 -12.87 -19.58
N MET A 101 8.67 -13.81 -18.85
CA MET A 101 7.41 -13.59 -18.14
C MET A 101 7.54 -12.80 -16.83
N ILE A 102 8.76 -12.54 -16.34
CA ILE A 102 9.00 -11.88 -15.06
C ILE A 102 8.83 -10.36 -15.16
N ARG A 103 9.34 -9.73 -16.23
CA ARG A 103 9.20 -8.29 -16.46
C ARG A 103 8.47 -8.00 -17.77
N LEU A 104 7.17 -7.76 -17.64
CA LEU A 104 6.26 -7.49 -18.75
C LEU A 104 5.72 -6.06 -18.69
N ARG A 105 5.34 -5.52 -19.86
CA ARG A 105 4.64 -4.23 -19.95
C ARG A 105 3.12 -4.35 -19.76
N GLU A 106 2.59 -5.52 -20.04
CA GLU A 106 1.20 -5.89 -19.83
C GLU A 106 1.19 -7.29 -19.21
N PHE A 107 0.48 -7.44 -18.09
CA PHE A 107 0.36 -8.73 -17.41
C PHE A 107 -0.98 -8.85 -16.69
N ASN A 108 -1.38 -10.08 -16.38
CA ASN A 108 -2.57 -10.34 -15.59
C ASN A 108 -2.22 -10.27 -14.12
N MET A 109 -3.09 -9.65 -13.33
CA MET A 109 -2.99 -9.56 -11.89
C MET A 109 -4.32 -10.02 -11.28
N ALA A 110 -4.24 -10.48 -10.05
CA ALA A 110 -5.39 -10.74 -9.20
C ALA A 110 -5.09 -10.09 -7.85
N GLU A 111 -5.84 -9.04 -7.51
CA GLU A 111 -5.65 -8.31 -6.26
C GLU A 111 -6.91 -8.41 -5.40
N LEU A 112 -6.70 -8.58 -4.10
CA LEU A 112 -7.73 -8.59 -3.07
C LEU A 112 -7.53 -7.35 -2.19
N GLU A 113 -8.52 -6.48 -2.16
CA GLU A 113 -8.60 -5.42 -1.14
C GLU A 113 -9.48 -5.91 0.00
N TYR A 114 -8.88 -6.13 1.16
CA TYR A 114 -9.56 -6.64 2.35
C TYR A 114 -9.69 -5.54 3.41
N PHE A 115 -10.90 -4.99 3.53
CA PHE A 115 -11.21 -3.89 4.44
C PHE A 115 -11.57 -4.45 5.82
N ILE A 116 -10.86 -3.99 6.84
CA ILE A 116 -11.03 -4.45 8.22
C ILE A 116 -11.28 -3.27 9.16
N ASP A 117 -11.81 -3.58 10.35
CA ASP A 117 -11.77 -2.65 11.48
C ASP A 117 -10.37 -2.76 12.12
N PRO A 118 -9.58 -1.68 12.23
CA PRO A 118 -8.24 -1.73 12.82
C PRO A 118 -8.24 -2.06 14.32
N ASP A 119 -9.33 -1.78 15.06
CA ASP A 119 -9.41 -2.11 16.50
C ASP A 119 -9.92 -3.53 16.74
N GLU A 120 -10.56 -4.15 15.74
CA GLU A 120 -11.07 -5.51 15.79
C GLU A 120 -10.64 -6.30 14.52
N PRO A 121 -9.32 -6.47 14.28
CA PRO A 121 -8.83 -7.12 13.09
C PRO A 121 -9.17 -8.62 13.11
N PRO A 122 -9.49 -9.23 11.95
CA PRO A 122 -9.66 -10.67 11.85
C PRO A 122 -8.42 -11.44 12.29
N SER A 123 -8.58 -12.31 13.29
CA SER A 123 -7.52 -13.15 13.82
C SER A 123 -7.99 -14.61 13.88
N PRO A 124 -7.98 -15.32 12.75
CA PRO A 124 -8.35 -16.74 12.73
C PRO A 124 -7.32 -17.59 13.49
N ASP A 125 -7.73 -18.79 13.88
CA ASP A 125 -6.83 -19.76 14.49
C ASP A 125 -5.78 -20.21 13.46
N LEU A 126 -4.53 -19.84 13.69
CA LEU A 126 -3.40 -20.16 12.82
C LEU A 126 -2.75 -21.52 13.16
N SER A 127 -3.19 -22.20 14.23
CA SER A 127 -2.60 -23.47 14.67
C SER A 127 -2.78 -24.61 13.67
N THR A 128 -3.70 -24.47 12.72
CA THR A 128 -3.91 -25.44 11.63
C THR A 128 -2.77 -25.45 10.61
N TRP A 129 -1.98 -24.38 10.51
CA TRP A 129 -0.80 -24.31 9.64
C TRP A 129 0.45 -24.71 10.40
N VAL A 130 0.72 -26.01 10.42
CA VAL A 130 1.85 -26.63 11.15
C VAL A 130 3.17 -26.61 10.39
N GLU A 131 3.15 -26.24 9.11
CA GLU A 131 4.34 -26.25 8.28
C GLU A 131 5.25 -25.06 8.58
N LYS A 132 6.57 -25.33 8.51
CA LYS A 132 7.58 -24.28 8.70
C LYS A 132 7.78 -23.49 7.42
N LEU A 133 7.54 -22.20 7.50
CA LEU A 133 7.74 -21.25 6.42
C LEU A 133 9.17 -20.68 6.49
N SER A 134 9.76 -20.41 5.32
CA SER A 134 10.99 -19.62 5.22
C SER A 134 10.62 -18.13 5.26
N LEU A 135 10.98 -17.44 6.34
CA LEU A 135 10.70 -16.02 6.55
C LEU A 135 12.00 -15.22 6.60
N ILE A 136 12.09 -14.14 5.83
CA ILE A 136 13.18 -13.16 5.89
C ILE A 136 12.59 -11.89 6.47
N ALA A 137 12.89 -11.59 7.73
CA ALA A 137 12.38 -10.40 8.41
C ALA A 137 13.14 -9.14 7.96
N ASP A 138 12.54 -7.98 8.22
CA ASP A 138 13.11 -6.67 7.95
C ASP A 138 14.54 -6.56 8.52
N PRO A 139 15.57 -6.37 7.68
CA PRO A 139 16.96 -6.32 8.13
C PRO A 139 17.27 -5.09 9.03
N GLU A 140 16.43 -4.07 8.98
CA GLU A 140 16.53 -2.85 9.80
C GLU A 140 15.61 -2.93 11.05
N GLY A 141 14.77 -3.96 11.13
CA GLY A 141 13.80 -4.15 12.20
C GLY A 141 14.36 -4.84 13.45
N GLU A 142 13.59 -4.82 14.54
CA GLU A 142 13.95 -5.46 15.82
C GLU A 142 14.22 -6.97 15.68
N HIS A 143 13.51 -7.62 14.75
CA HIS A 143 13.60 -9.05 14.53
C HIS A 143 14.40 -9.44 13.28
N ALA A 144 15.34 -8.60 12.84
CA ALA A 144 16.15 -8.86 11.65
C ALA A 144 16.74 -10.29 11.62
N GLY A 145 16.57 -10.99 10.50
CA GLY A 145 17.12 -12.33 10.31
C GLY A 145 16.27 -13.24 9.42
N GLU A 146 16.81 -14.44 9.21
CA GLU A 146 16.13 -15.53 8.49
C GLU A 146 15.60 -16.56 9.49
N TYR A 147 14.35 -16.99 9.28
CA TYR A 147 13.63 -17.86 10.19
C TYR A 147 12.99 -19.03 9.46
N SER A 148 12.94 -20.18 10.14
CA SER A 148 12.16 -21.35 9.75
C SER A 148 11.23 -21.76 10.88
N MET A 149 9.99 -21.30 10.81
CA MET A 149 8.99 -21.45 11.87
C MET A 149 7.56 -21.49 11.30
N THR A 150 6.61 -21.92 12.11
CA THR A 150 5.19 -21.85 11.75
C THR A 150 4.71 -20.40 11.75
N ILE A 151 3.66 -20.13 10.99
CA ILE A 151 3.07 -18.78 10.94
C ILE A 151 2.48 -18.37 12.30
N SER A 152 1.99 -19.32 13.09
CA SER A 152 1.53 -19.08 14.45
C SER A 152 2.67 -18.64 15.37
N GLU A 153 3.84 -19.28 15.28
CA GLU A 153 5.04 -18.87 16.01
C GLU A 153 5.48 -17.47 15.60
N ALA A 154 5.53 -17.20 14.28
CA ALA A 154 5.95 -15.91 13.73
C ALA A 154 5.06 -14.73 14.18
N LEU A 155 3.74 -14.96 14.28
CA LEU A 155 2.82 -13.97 14.84
C LEU A 155 3.04 -13.80 16.35
N SER A 156 3.17 -14.90 17.09
CA SER A 156 3.34 -14.85 18.56
C SER A 156 4.67 -14.22 19.00
N SER A 157 5.71 -14.31 18.17
CA SER A 157 7.03 -13.73 18.43
C SER A 157 7.16 -12.27 17.96
N GLY A 158 6.12 -11.70 17.32
CA GLY A 158 6.13 -10.32 16.81
C GLY A 158 6.86 -10.12 15.47
N ILE A 159 7.35 -11.20 14.83
CA ILE A 159 8.03 -11.12 13.52
C ILE A 159 7.02 -10.66 12.46
N VAL A 160 5.87 -11.34 12.40
CA VAL A 160 4.71 -10.86 11.64
C VAL A 160 3.87 -10.02 12.58
N ARG A 161 3.67 -8.75 12.25
CA ARG A 161 3.16 -7.75 13.20
C ARG A 161 1.65 -7.79 13.33
N HIS A 162 0.95 -8.21 12.28
CA HIS A 162 -0.50 -8.11 12.19
C HIS A 162 -1.19 -9.47 11.95
N PRO A 163 -2.22 -9.84 12.73
CA PRO A 163 -2.86 -11.16 12.64
C PRO A 163 -3.50 -11.43 11.27
N THR A 164 -4.14 -10.42 10.65
CA THR A 164 -4.70 -10.56 9.30
C THR A 164 -3.60 -10.78 8.25
N VAL A 165 -2.41 -10.17 8.42
CA VAL A 165 -1.27 -10.38 7.50
C VAL A 165 -0.74 -11.80 7.64
N ALA A 166 -0.56 -12.27 8.89
CA ALA A 166 -0.19 -13.66 9.16
C ALA A 166 -1.17 -14.65 8.54
N TRP A 167 -2.48 -14.36 8.65
CA TRP A 167 -3.50 -15.18 7.99
C TRP A 167 -3.34 -15.20 6.47
N PHE A 168 -3.14 -14.06 5.81
CA PHE A 168 -2.95 -14.02 4.35
C PHE A 168 -1.63 -14.65 3.89
N ILE A 169 -0.56 -14.61 4.69
CA ILE A 169 0.66 -15.39 4.45
C ILE A 169 0.33 -16.89 4.41
N ALA A 170 -0.41 -17.38 5.41
CA ALA A 170 -0.82 -18.79 5.48
C ALA A 170 -1.73 -19.19 4.31
N ARG A 171 -2.67 -18.34 3.92
CA ARG A 171 -3.56 -18.56 2.77
C ARG A 171 -2.81 -18.54 1.44
N THR A 172 -1.78 -17.70 1.33
CA THR A 172 -0.90 -17.64 0.15
C THR A 172 -0.09 -18.92 0.04
N TRP A 173 0.45 -19.43 1.15
CA TRP A 173 1.10 -20.74 1.20
C TRP A 173 0.19 -21.85 0.68
N ASP A 174 -1.03 -21.98 1.22
CA ASP A 174 -2.00 -22.98 0.76
C ASP A 174 -2.29 -22.88 -0.74
N PHE A 175 -2.44 -21.66 -1.25
CA PHE A 175 -2.69 -21.42 -2.66
C PHE A 175 -1.51 -21.89 -3.53
N LEU A 176 -0.28 -21.52 -3.17
CA LEU A 176 0.93 -21.90 -3.91
C LEU A 176 1.18 -23.41 -3.89
N MET A 177 0.95 -24.04 -2.74
CA MET A 177 0.97 -25.50 -2.61
C MET A 177 -0.10 -26.15 -3.48
N GLY A 178 -1.31 -25.59 -3.51
CA GLY A 178 -2.42 -26.08 -4.31
C GLY A 178 -2.20 -25.98 -5.83
N VAL A 179 -1.47 -24.97 -6.31
CA VAL A 179 -1.09 -24.87 -7.72
C VAL A 179 0.18 -25.66 -8.07
N GLY A 180 0.86 -26.24 -7.07
CA GLY A 180 1.97 -27.17 -7.25
C GLY A 180 3.38 -26.53 -7.26
N ILE A 181 3.56 -25.39 -6.60
CA ILE A 181 4.92 -24.84 -6.39
C ILE A 181 5.66 -25.71 -5.37
N ASP A 182 6.94 -25.96 -5.63
CA ASP A 182 7.83 -26.67 -4.70
C ASP A 182 8.03 -25.85 -3.42
N PRO A 183 7.68 -26.38 -2.22
CA PRO A 183 7.82 -25.67 -0.95
C PRO A 183 9.23 -25.16 -0.69
N ALA A 184 10.27 -25.88 -1.12
CA ALA A 184 11.66 -25.50 -0.93
C ALA A 184 12.06 -24.24 -1.73
N ARG A 185 11.20 -23.81 -2.65
CA ARG A 185 11.39 -22.65 -3.51
C ARG A 185 10.48 -21.49 -3.14
N ILE A 186 9.81 -21.54 -1.99
CA ILE A 186 8.93 -20.47 -1.51
C ILE A 186 9.58 -19.84 -0.28
N ARG A 187 9.63 -18.51 -0.25
CA ARG A 187 9.96 -17.76 0.97
C ARG A 187 9.09 -16.51 1.05
N PHE A 188 8.93 -15.98 2.26
CA PHE A 188 8.30 -14.69 2.50
C PHE A 188 9.36 -13.71 2.97
N ARG A 189 9.48 -12.56 2.32
CA ARG A 189 10.45 -11.50 2.64
C ARG A 189 9.68 -10.27 3.08
N GLN A 190 9.98 -9.76 4.27
CA GLN A 190 9.43 -8.51 4.76
C GLN A 190 10.13 -7.35 4.05
N HIS A 191 9.38 -6.30 3.71
CA HIS A 191 9.96 -5.05 3.21
C HIS A 191 10.81 -4.40 4.30
N ALA A 192 11.97 -3.85 3.91
CA ALA A 192 12.77 -3.03 4.82
C ALA A 192 12.06 -1.71 5.13
N SER A 193 12.33 -1.07 6.28
CA SER A 193 11.73 0.24 6.59
C SER A 193 11.98 1.31 5.52
N THR A 194 13.10 1.22 4.80
CA THR A 194 13.46 2.10 3.67
C THR A 194 12.73 1.76 2.35
N GLU A 195 12.24 0.53 2.21
CA GLU A 195 11.51 0.03 1.03
C GLU A 195 9.98 0.16 1.20
N MET A 196 9.51 0.10 2.45
CA MET A 196 8.11 0.25 2.78
C MET A 196 7.57 1.59 2.28
N ALA A 197 6.40 1.55 1.63
CA ALA A 197 5.64 2.76 1.45
C ALA A 197 5.36 3.37 2.84
N HIS A 198 5.58 4.68 3.00
CA HIS A 198 5.49 5.44 4.26
C HIS A 198 4.18 5.29 5.08
N TYR A 199 3.19 4.56 4.55
CA TYR A 199 1.88 4.31 5.13
C TYR A 199 1.57 2.83 5.40
N ALA A 200 2.44 1.91 5.00
CA ALA A 200 2.27 0.49 5.27
C ALA A 200 2.71 0.17 6.70
N GLU A 201 1.95 -0.69 7.40
CA GLU A 201 2.26 -1.10 8.78
C GLU A 201 3.11 -2.39 8.82
N ASP A 202 2.79 -3.31 7.91
CA ASP A 202 3.48 -4.58 7.71
C ASP A 202 3.31 -5.01 6.25
N CYS A 203 4.39 -5.40 5.59
CA CYS A 203 4.39 -5.75 4.17
C CYS A 203 5.34 -6.91 3.90
N TRP A 204 4.81 -7.97 3.28
CA TRP A 204 5.53 -9.21 2.99
C TRP A 204 5.36 -9.60 1.53
N ASP A 205 6.47 -9.87 0.88
CA ASP A 205 6.53 -10.45 -0.46
C ASP A 205 6.68 -11.96 -0.35
N CYS A 206 5.77 -12.71 -0.96
CA CYS A 206 6.00 -14.10 -1.27
C CYS A 206 6.86 -14.18 -2.53
N GLU A 207 8.04 -14.76 -2.40
CA GLU A 207 9.01 -14.93 -3.47
C GLU A 207 9.16 -16.40 -3.85
N VAL A 208 9.30 -16.66 -5.16
CA VAL A 208 9.55 -18.00 -5.70
C VAL A 208 10.93 -18.05 -6.35
N SER A 209 11.68 -19.11 -6.06
CA SER A 209 13.01 -19.35 -6.62
C SER A 209 12.96 -20.05 -7.98
N GLY A 210 13.58 -19.43 -8.99
CA GLY A 210 13.71 -19.96 -10.34
C GLY A 210 15.10 -19.71 -10.95
N GLU A 211 15.20 -19.85 -12.28
CA GLU A 211 16.45 -19.66 -13.03
C GLU A 211 17.02 -18.23 -12.94
N HIS A 212 16.18 -17.27 -12.57
CA HIS A 212 16.53 -15.86 -12.42
C HIS A 212 16.71 -15.42 -10.97
N GLY A 213 16.81 -16.38 -10.04
CA GLY A 213 16.89 -16.12 -8.61
C GLY A 213 15.49 -16.08 -7.96
N TRP A 214 15.40 -15.38 -6.83
CA TRP A 214 14.14 -15.15 -6.12
C TRP A 214 13.37 -14.01 -6.78
N VAL A 215 12.10 -14.23 -7.04
CA VAL A 215 11.21 -13.27 -7.71
C VAL A 215 9.91 -13.19 -6.93
N GLU A 216 9.48 -11.98 -6.61
CA GLU A 216 8.17 -11.71 -6.02
C GLU A 216 7.05 -12.24 -6.94
N CYS A 217 6.12 -12.99 -6.37
CA CYS A 217 4.90 -13.42 -7.06
C CYS A 217 3.61 -12.97 -6.38
N VAL A 218 3.64 -12.65 -5.08
CA VAL A 218 2.49 -12.14 -4.32
C VAL A 218 2.96 -11.13 -3.28
N GLY A 219 2.53 -9.88 -3.38
CA GLY A 219 2.70 -8.89 -2.31
C GLY A 219 1.51 -8.91 -1.33
N ILE A 220 1.81 -8.89 -0.03
CA ILE A 220 0.83 -8.87 1.07
C ILE A 220 1.10 -7.63 1.90
N ALA A 221 0.30 -6.57 1.69
CA ALA A 221 0.52 -5.27 2.30
C ALA A 221 -0.64 -4.83 3.20
N ASN A 222 -0.36 -4.49 4.46
CA ASN A 222 -1.27 -3.71 5.29
C ASN A 222 -1.05 -2.22 5.03
N ARG A 223 -1.91 -1.63 4.19
CA ARG A 223 -1.83 -0.22 3.73
C ARG A 223 -2.58 0.76 4.62
N THR A 224 -3.05 0.32 5.79
CA THR A 224 -3.84 1.09 6.75
C THR A 224 -5.05 1.77 6.08
N CYS A 225 -5.15 3.10 6.15
CA CYS A 225 -6.25 3.89 5.58
C CYS A 225 -5.79 4.83 4.46
N HIS A 226 -4.55 4.69 3.99
CA HIS A 226 -3.91 5.63 3.06
C HIS A 226 -4.74 5.89 1.80
N ASP A 227 -5.14 4.81 1.11
CA ASP A 227 -5.82 4.91 -0.18
C ASP A 227 -7.20 5.55 -0.07
N LEU A 228 -8.02 5.08 0.89
CA LEU A 228 -9.35 5.64 1.11
C LEU A 228 -9.27 7.11 1.54
N LEU A 229 -8.35 7.47 2.44
CA LEU A 229 -8.16 8.87 2.86
C LEU A 229 -7.65 9.76 1.72
N SER A 230 -6.75 9.25 0.88
CA SER A 230 -6.24 9.99 -0.28
C SER A 230 -7.37 10.31 -1.26
N HIS A 231 -8.20 9.31 -1.61
CA HIS A 231 -9.39 9.51 -2.43
C HIS A 231 -10.40 10.43 -1.77
N GLU A 232 -10.61 10.33 -0.46
CA GLU A 232 -11.53 11.17 0.30
C GLU A 232 -11.11 12.65 0.23
N ARG A 233 -9.83 12.95 0.52
CA ARG A 233 -9.27 14.30 0.49
C ARG A 233 -9.38 14.96 -0.88
N HIS A 234 -9.12 14.23 -1.96
CA HIS A 234 -9.12 14.79 -3.32
C HIS A 234 -10.52 14.88 -3.94
N SER A 235 -11.46 14.02 -3.53
CA SER A 235 -12.83 14.04 -4.05
C SER A 235 -13.77 14.93 -3.25
N GLY A 236 -13.45 15.24 -1.99
CA GLY A 236 -14.35 15.91 -1.05
C GLY A 236 -15.51 15.02 -0.59
N SER A 237 -15.47 13.71 -0.88
CA SER A 237 -16.43 12.73 -0.39
C SER A 237 -16.28 12.52 1.11
N ASN A 238 -17.32 12.04 1.78
CA ASN A 238 -17.27 11.53 3.16
C ASN A 238 -17.78 10.08 3.27
N GLN A 239 -17.85 9.39 2.12
CA GLN A 239 -18.44 8.05 2.00
C GLN A 239 -17.41 6.92 2.01
N LEU A 240 -16.11 7.25 2.14
CA LEU A 240 -15.00 6.29 2.14
C LEU A 240 -14.61 5.87 3.57
N ARG A 241 -15.61 5.82 4.46
CA ARG A 241 -15.48 5.49 5.88
C ARG A 241 -16.51 4.45 6.28
N ALA A 242 -16.14 3.61 7.23
CA ALA A 242 -17.07 2.76 7.96
C ALA A 242 -17.50 3.43 9.27
N TRP A 243 -18.67 3.05 9.78
CA TRP A 243 -19.20 3.54 11.04
C TRP A 243 -19.21 2.40 12.06
N ARG A 244 -18.59 2.63 13.22
CA ARG A 244 -18.74 1.75 14.39
C ARG A 244 -19.89 2.28 15.25
N GLN A 245 -20.88 1.43 15.48
CA GLN A 245 -21.96 1.75 16.41
C GLN A 245 -21.49 1.48 17.83
N TYR A 246 -21.55 2.50 18.70
CA TYR A 246 -21.28 2.29 20.12
C TYR A 246 -22.33 1.38 20.75
N ALA A 247 -21.89 0.50 21.66
CA ALA A 247 -22.78 -0.41 22.38
C ALA A 247 -23.83 0.32 23.24
N LYS A 248 -23.48 1.51 23.74
CA LYS A 248 -24.37 2.43 24.44
C LYS A 248 -24.15 3.84 23.90
N PRO A 249 -25.18 4.69 23.83
CA PRO A 249 -25.00 6.09 23.46
C PRO A 249 -23.95 6.76 24.36
N HIS A 250 -22.96 7.40 23.74
CA HIS A 250 -21.97 8.20 24.44
C HIS A 250 -22.43 9.67 24.37
N THR A 251 -22.75 10.27 25.52
CA THR A 251 -23.10 11.69 25.61
C THR A 251 -21.92 12.45 26.18
N GLU A 252 -21.41 13.39 25.42
CA GLU A 252 -20.32 14.29 25.84
C GLU A 252 -20.86 15.71 25.85
N VAL A 253 -20.67 16.42 26.96
CA VAL A 253 -20.96 17.86 27.04
C VAL A 253 -19.67 18.58 26.68
N ARG A 254 -19.70 19.36 25.61
CA ARG A 254 -18.59 20.22 25.20
C ARG A 254 -19.04 21.66 25.23
N ASP A 255 -18.26 22.51 25.90
CA ASP A 255 -18.38 23.94 25.74
C ASP A 255 -17.64 24.34 24.47
N ILE A 256 -18.37 24.91 23.51
CA ILE A 256 -17.80 25.35 22.22
C ILE A 256 -18.06 26.83 22.02
N LEU A 257 -17.10 27.51 21.40
CA LEU A 257 -17.30 28.87 20.94
C LEU A 257 -18.15 28.84 19.67
N ALA A 258 -19.41 29.29 19.79
CA ALA A 258 -20.33 29.40 18.66
C ALA A 258 -20.32 30.85 18.12
N PRO A 259 -19.82 31.10 16.90
CA PRO A 259 -19.79 32.46 16.35
C PRO A 259 -21.20 32.99 16.12
N ASN A 260 -21.48 34.22 16.57
CA ASN A 260 -22.73 34.90 16.28
C ASN A 260 -22.67 35.56 14.89
N GLY A 261 -23.14 34.84 13.88
CA GLY A 261 -23.13 35.30 12.49
C GLY A 261 -23.83 36.64 12.24
N SER A 262 -24.85 36.96 13.05
CA SER A 262 -25.60 38.23 12.92
C SER A 262 -24.78 39.45 13.36
N VAL A 263 -23.83 39.27 14.27
CA VAL A 263 -22.91 40.32 14.74
C VAL A 263 -21.65 40.35 13.87
N MET A 264 -21.10 39.17 13.59
CA MET A 264 -19.82 39.03 12.89
C MET A 264 -19.91 39.35 11.40
N GLY A 265 -21.00 38.97 10.73
CA GLY A 265 -21.20 39.24 9.31
C GLY A 265 -21.10 40.75 8.98
N PRO A 266 -21.87 41.63 9.64
CA PRO A 266 -21.77 43.07 9.44
C PRO A 266 -20.42 43.67 9.87
N ALA A 267 -19.82 43.15 10.95
CA ALA A 267 -18.57 43.69 11.51
C ALA A 267 -17.35 43.39 10.63
N PHE A 268 -17.23 42.17 10.10
CA PHE A 268 -16.05 41.70 9.37
C PHE A 268 -16.25 41.60 7.85
N LYS A 269 -17.49 41.71 7.36
CA LYS A 269 -17.84 41.74 5.93
C LYS A 269 -17.18 40.61 5.14
N GLY A 270 -16.34 40.92 4.15
CA GLY A 270 -15.65 39.92 3.33
C GLY A 270 -14.72 39.00 4.11
N ALA A 271 -14.27 39.41 5.30
CA ALA A 271 -13.45 38.58 6.18
C ALA A 271 -14.27 37.71 7.16
N ALA A 272 -15.61 37.87 7.21
CA ALA A 272 -16.44 37.21 8.21
C ALA A 272 -16.31 35.68 8.19
N GLY A 273 -16.18 35.07 7.00
CA GLY A 273 -15.96 33.62 6.88
C GLY A 273 -14.69 33.16 7.61
N ALA A 274 -13.56 33.79 7.30
CA ALA A 274 -12.27 33.45 7.90
C ALA A 274 -12.25 33.66 9.43
N VAL A 275 -12.88 34.73 9.94
CA VAL A 275 -12.95 34.99 11.39
C VAL A 275 -13.86 33.99 12.09
N MET A 276 -14.99 33.61 11.47
CA MET A 276 -15.88 32.60 12.04
C MET A 276 -15.24 31.21 12.07
N ASP A 277 -14.41 30.86 11.08
CA ASP A 277 -13.71 29.58 11.06
C ASP A 277 -12.57 29.56 12.08
N ALA A 278 -11.78 30.64 12.19
CA ALA A 278 -10.76 30.77 13.22
C ALA A 278 -11.32 30.68 14.65
N LEU A 279 -12.52 31.24 14.92
CA LEU A 279 -13.16 31.14 16.23
C LEU A 279 -13.60 29.71 16.59
N LYS A 280 -14.00 28.90 15.60
CA LYS A 280 -14.39 27.50 15.83
C LYS A 280 -13.18 26.61 16.13
N GLU A 281 -11.99 27.03 15.71
CA GLU A 281 -10.73 26.32 15.95
C GLU A 281 -10.09 26.69 17.30
N LEU A 282 -10.61 27.69 18.01
CA LEU A 282 -10.14 28.03 19.35
C LEU A 282 -10.51 26.92 20.34
N VAL A 283 -9.48 26.36 20.97
CA VAL A 283 -9.59 25.34 22.01
C VAL A 283 -9.82 25.98 23.39
N GLU A 284 -9.33 27.21 23.57
CA GLU A 284 -9.46 27.99 24.80
C GLU A 284 -10.32 29.23 24.54
N ILE A 285 -11.18 29.56 25.50
CA ILE A 285 -11.98 30.78 25.48
C ILE A 285 -11.04 31.95 25.80
N PRO A 286 -10.86 32.93 24.90
CA PRO A 286 -10.08 34.12 25.22
C PRO A 286 -10.79 34.91 26.34
N ASP A 287 -10.02 35.37 27.33
CA ASP A 287 -10.50 36.25 28.41
C ASP A 287 -11.15 37.55 27.89
#